data_AF-A0A2V8WVS6-F1
#
_entry.id   AF-A0A2V8WVS6-F1
#
_cell.length_a   1.000
_cell.length_b   1.000
_cell.length_c   1.000
_cell.angle_alpha   90.00
_cell.angle_beta   90.00
_cell.angle_gamma   90.00
#
_symmetry.space_group_name_H-M   'P 1'
#
loop_
_entity.id
_entity.type
_entity.pdbx_description
1 polymer ?
#
loop_
_entity_poly.entity_id
_entity_poly.type
_entity_poly.pdbx_seq_one_letter_code
_entity_poly.pdbx_strand_id
1 'polypeptide(L)'
;MTLRSSWKQTGIVWMAVAALLMAPSPARAHRFEIANSRAVEFLQDPQESRDQEREQERRDREQEARDREQEKRDREEEARDRAQEKADRRQELYEDGREALDEDRYDQAQAKFKQLADLNGPQTDAALYWKAYAENKLGKRDVALATIADLKKRFPQSRWQKDANVLELEVKQSSGQSVKPGDQSDEELKMLAIQGLMNSDPERALPLLEKVLNGSASPREKSKALFVIAQSGSPQAREILGRIARGQSNPDLQRKAVEYLGLFGSAQSKQTLAEVYASGADASVKHAILRSYMIGGDREHLFAAAKGEKDESLRREAIRQLGLVHGTSELEQLYQTETSSDVRREILQAFFLAGDAQKLVQAAQSEKDPEVRRAAIRNLGHINSDDSAKALQTIYSKESDRGLRGEVLNAYFLQGNAAAIVAIARSEKDPELKKTAVSKLSLMHSKEATDYLMELLQK
;
A
#
# COMPACT_ATOMS: atom_id res chain seq x y z
N MET A 1 -27.08 -32.04 -29.69
CA MET A 1 -26.09 -32.96 -29.07
C MET A 1 -25.79 -32.47 -27.67
N THR A 2 -26.24 -33.24 -26.69
CA THR A 2 -26.12 -33.08 -25.25
C THR A 2 -24.75 -33.54 -24.76
N LEU A 3 -24.16 -32.87 -23.76
CA LEU A 3 -23.87 -33.49 -22.45
C LEU A 3 -23.38 -32.45 -21.43
N ARG A 4 -24.19 -32.35 -20.36
CA ARG A 4 -23.90 -31.75 -19.06
C ARG A 4 -22.88 -32.59 -18.30
N SER A 5 -22.11 -31.98 -17.38
CA SER A 5 -21.84 -32.63 -16.09
C SER A 5 -21.82 -31.60 -14.96
N SER A 6 -22.45 -31.98 -13.85
CA SER A 6 -22.81 -31.19 -12.68
C SER A 6 -21.96 -31.68 -11.52
N TRP A 7 -21.38 -30.77 -10.74
CA TRP A 7 -20.78 -31.08 -9.44
C TRP A 7 -21.64 -30.45 -8.35
N LYS A 8 -22.12 -31.31 -7.45
CA LYS A 8 -23.08 -31.00 -6.40
C LYS A 8 -22.37 -30.53 -5.14
N GLN A 9 -22.92 -29.48 -4.53
CA GLN A 9 -22.71 -29.08 -3.14
C GLN A 9 -23.27 -30.16 -2.21
N THR A 10 -22.57 -30.46 -1.12
CA THR A 10 -23.11 -31.20 0.03
C THR A 10 -22.98 -30.34 1.28
N GLY A 11 -24.12 -29.79 1.71
CA GLY A 11 -24.30 -29.25 3.06
C GLY A 11 -24.62 -30.36 4.05
N ILE A 12 -24.14 -30.21 5.28
CA ILE A 12 -24.38 -31.13 6.40
C ILE A 12 -25.37 -30.45 7.36
N VAL A 13 -26.52 -31.09 7.61
CA VAL A 13 -27.47 -30.72 8.67
C VAL A 13 -27.84 -31.96 9.49
N TRP A 14 -27.59 -31.81 10.80
CA TRP A 14 -28.13 -32.43 12.02
C TRP A 14 -29.18 -33.53 11.96
N MET A 15 -29.09 -34.49 12.90
CA MET A 15 -30.24 -35.07 13.62
C MET A 15 -29.80 -35.67 14.96
N ALA A 16 -30.37 -35.14 16.05
CA ALA A 16 -30.32 -35.68 17.40
C ALA A 16 -31.50 -36.65 17.60
N VAL A 17 -31.31 -37.74 18.35
CA VAL A 17 -32.42 -38.54 18.89
C VAL A 17 -32.07 -38.98 20.31
N ALA A 18 -32.87 -38.48 21.25
CA ALA A 18 -32.97 -38.98 22.61
C ALA A 18 -34.08 -40.04 22.68
N ALA A 19 -33.88 -41.09 23.47
CA ALA A 19 -34.97 -41.97 23.92
C ALA A 19 -34.70 -42.45 25.35
N LEU A 20 -35.66 -42.15 26.22
CA LEU A 20 -35.72 -42.41 27.65
C LEU A 20 -36.72 -43.55 27.87
N LEU A 21 -36.37 -44.62 28.61
CA LEU A 21 -37.34 -45.59 29.14
C LEU A 21 -36.94 -46.05 30.55
N MET A 22 -37.96 -46.12 31.40
CA MET A 22 -37.93 -46.31 32.85
C MET A 22 -38.15 -47.77 33.29
N ALA A 23 -37.44 -48.14 34.38
CA ALA A 23 -37.81 -49.02 35.52
C ALA A 23 -37.90 -50.56 35.33
N PRO A 24 -37.92 -51.40 36.40
CA PRO A 24 -37.53 -51.22 37.83
C PRO A 24 -36.55 -52.30 38.38
N SER A 25 -36.00 -52.07 39.58
CA SER A 25 -35.18 -53.03 40.38
C SER A 25 -36.00 -54.21 40.94
N PRO A 26 -35.33 -55.29 41.43
CA PRO A 26 -35.27 -55.44 42.88
C PRO A 26 -33.91 -55.92 43.44
N ALA A 27 -33.82 -55.77 44.75
CA ALA A 27 -32.65 -55.89 45.62
C ALA A 27 -32.06 -57.30 45.77
N ARG A 28 -30.75 -57.36 46.04
CA ARG A 28 -30.16 -58.40 46.89
C ARG A 28 -29.01 -57.81 47.71
N ALA A 29 -29.20 -57.82 49.02
CA ALA A 29 -28.20 -57.42 49.99
C ALA A 29 -27.15 -58.52 50.18
N HIS A 30 -25.87 -58.14 50.26
CA HIS A 30 -24.90 -58.78 51.14
C HIS A 30 -23.97 -57.71 51.72
N ARG A 31 -23.56 -57.97 52.96
CA ARG A 31 -23.05 -57.05 53.97
C ARG A 31 -21.59 -57.44 54.28
N PHE A 32 -20.80 -56.46 54.73
CA PHE A 32 -19.41 -56.54 55.25
C PHE A 32 -18.31 -56.70 54.17
N GLU A 33 -17.18 -55.99 54.21
CA GLU A 33 -16.36 -55.56 55.37
C GLU A 33 -15.79 -54.14 55.21
N ILE A 34 -15.59 -53.49 56.37
CA ILE A 34 -14.81 -52.26 56.51
C ILE A 34 -13.33 -52.66 56.50
N ALA A 35 -12.61 -52.30 55.44
CA ALA A 35 -11.15 -52.24 55.45
C ALA A 35 -10.73 -50.78 55.30
N ASN A 36 -10.28 -50.21 56.42
CA ASN A 36 -9.72 -48.88 56.54
C ASN A 36 -8.33 -48.84 55.88
N SER A 37 -8.26 -48.48 54.60
CA SER A 37 -7.02 -48.03 53.97
C SER A 37 -7.07 -46.52 53.84
N ARG A 38 -6.25 -45.84 54.66
CA ARG A 38 -5.94 -44.42 54.64
C ARG A 38 -6.03 -43.81 53.22
N ALA A 39 -7.14 -43.15 52.94
CA ALA A 39 -7.14 -42.08 51.96
C ALA A 39 -6.43 -40.89 52.64
N VAL A 40 -5.22 -40.59 52.19
CA VAL A 40 -4.66 -39.25 52.38
C VAL A 40 -5.52 -38.35 51.51
N GLU A 41 -6.61 -37.87 52.09
CA GLU A 41 -7.43 -36.82 51.54
C GLU A 41 -6.53 -35.57 51.54
N PHE A 42 -5.95 -35.28 50.37
CA PHE A 42 -5.29 -34.01 50.09
C PHE A 42 -6.36 -32.92 50.23
N LEU A 43 -6.58 -32.46 51.46
CA LEU A 43 -7.29 -31.23 51.73
C LEU A 43 -6.42 -30.10 51.17
N GLN A 44 -6.65 -29.73 49.90
CA GLN A 44 -6.21 -28.45 49.39
C GLN A 44 -6.78 -27.38 50.34
N ASP A 45 -5.90 -26.51 50.84
CA ASP A 45 -6.28 -25.47 51.78
C ASP A 45 -7.40 -24.60 51.15
N PRO A 46 -8.54 -24.38 51.81
CA PRO A 46 -9.61 -23.51 51.30
C PRO A 46 -9.15 -22.09 50.95
N GLN A 47 -8.00 -21.65 51.47
CA GLN A 47 -7.35 -20.40 51.06
C GLN A 47 -6.58 -20.52 49.75
N GLU A 48 -5.83 -21.60 49.53
CA GLU A 48 -5.10 -21.84 48.26
C GLU A 48 -6.04 -21.95 47.06
N SER A 49 -7.19 -22.62 47.22
CA SER A 49 -8.20 -22.74 46.15
C SER A 49 -8.82 -21.39 45.76
N ARG A 50 -9.13 -20.53 46.73
CA ARG A 50 -9.64 -19.17 46.48
C ARG A 50 -8.61 -18.24 45.88
N ASP A 51 -7.33 -18.44 46.19
CA ASP A 51 -6.25 -17.64 45.62
C ASP A 51 -5.95 -18.08 44.18
N GLN A 52 -6.03 -19.39 43.89
CA GLN A 52 -5.99 -19.93 42.52
C GLN A 52 -7.15 -19.44 41.66
N GLU A 53 -8.39 -19.42 42.18
CA GLU A 53 -9.55 -18.86 41.47
C GLU A 53 -9.37 -17.38 41.15
N ARG A 54 -8.88 -16.58 42.12
CA ARG A 54 -8.62 -15.14 41.91
C ARG A 54 -7.51 -14.88 40.90
N GLU A 55 -6.47 -15.72 40.90
CA GLU A 55 -5.40 -15.63 39.90
C GLU A 55 -5.90 -16.04 38.51
N GLN A 56 -6.76 -17.05 38.43
CA GLN A 56 -7.40 -17.47 37.19
C GLN A 56 -8.32 -16.37 36.63
N GLU A 57 -9.20 -15.79 37.45
CA GLU A 57 -10.03 -14.64 37.04
C GLU A 57 -9.18 -13.45 36.58
N ARG A 58 -8.03 -13.20 37.21
CA ARG A 58 -7.14 -12.12 36.79
C ARG A 58 -6.54 -12.41 35.42
N ARG A 59 -6.10 -13.65 35.17
CA ARG A 59 -5.61 -14.11 33.85
C ARG A 59 -6.70 -13.99 32.78
N ASP A 60 -7.92 -14.39 33.08
CA ASP A 60 -9.04 -14.34 32.14
C ASP A 60 -9.40 -12.88 31.79
N ARG A 61 -9.43 -11.98 32.79
CA ARG A 61 -9.64 -10.54 32.55
C ARG A 61 -8.49 -9.89 31.76
N GLU A 62 -7.25 -10.27 32.05
CA GLU A 62 -6.08 -9.81 31.29
C GLU A 62 -6.14 -10.30 29.83
N GLN A 63 -6.57 -11.54 29.60
CA GLN A 63 -6.77 -12.10 28.26
C GLN A 63 -7.90 -11.39 27.52
N GLU A 64 -9.07 -11.21 28.15
CA GLU A 64 -10.18 -10.44 27.55
C GLU A 64 -9.77 -9.00 27.20
N ALA A 65 -8.97 -8.35 28.02
CA ALA A 65 -8.48 -7.01 27.74
C ALA A 65 -7.57 -6.99 26.50
N ARG A 66 -6.68 -7.98 26.35
CA ARG A 66 -5.84 -8.15 25.17
C ARG A 66 -6.67 -8.41 23.92
N ASP A 67 -7.66 -9.29 24.02
CA ASP A 67 -8.53 -9.64 22.90
C ASP A 67 -9.34 -8.42 22.43
N ARG A 68 -9.86 -7.60 23.36
CA ARG A 68 -10.55 -6.33 23.02
C ARG A 68 -9.62 -5.30 22.39
N GLU A 69 -8.38 -5.20 22.86
CA GLU A 69 -7.39 -4.30 22.26
C GLU A 69 -7.03 -4.76 20.84
N GLN A 70 -6.85 -6.06 20.64
CA GLN A 70 -6.60 -6.64 19.33
C GLN A 70 -7.79 -6.39 18.38
N GLU A 71 -9.02 -6.67 18.81
CA GLU A 71 -10.22 -6.44 17.99
C GLU A 71 -10.35 -4.95 17.61
N LYS A 72 -9.98 -4.03 18.50
CA LYS A 72 -9.96 -2.60 18.18
C LYS A 72 -8.94 -2.28 17.08
N ARG A 73 -7.72 -2.85 17.18
CA ARG A 73 -6.67 -2.68 16.16
C ARG A 73 -7.12 -3.25 14.81
N ASP A 74 -7.71 -4.44 14.81
CA ASP A 74 -8.21 -5.09 13.60
C ASP A 74 -9.29 -4.23 12.93
N ARG A 75 -10.23 -3.65 13.70
CA ARG A 75 -11.25 -2.73 13.17
C ARG A 75 -10.66 -1.44 12.60
N GLU A 76 -9.63 -0.90 13.25
CA GLU A 76 -8.92 0.30 12.76
C GLU A 76 -8.18 -0.02 11.45
N GLU A 77 -7.58 -1.19 11.34
CA GLU A 77 -6.95 -1.71 10.12
C GLU A 77 -7.97 -1.90 9.00
N GLU A 78 -9.09 -2.59 9.24
CA GLU A 78 -10.18 -2.75 8.27
C GLU A 78 -10.77 -1.41 7.80
N ALA A 79 -10.82 -0.41 8.68
CA ALA A 79 -11.26 0.93 8.31
C ALA A 79 -10.25 1.64 7.39
N ARG A 80 -8.95 1.48 7.67
CA ARG A 80 -7.86 1.98 6.80
C ARG A 80 -7.89 1.28 5.44
N ASP A 81 -8.04 -0.03 5.42
CA ASP A 81 -8.09 -0.82 4.17
C ASP A 81 -9.27 -0.41 3.29
N ARG A 82 -10.46 -0.23 3.87
CA ARG A 82 -11.64 0.27 3.12
C ARG A 82 -11.46 1.70 2.62
N ALA A 83 -10.75 2.54 3.36
CA ALA A 83 -10.44 3.90 2.92
C ALA A 83 -9.45 3.88 1.74
N GLN A 84 -8.45 2.99 1.82
CA GLN A 84 -7.46 2.76 0.78
C GLN A 84 -8.11 2.21 -0.49
N GLU A 85 -8.94 1.16 -0.39
CA GLU A 85 -9.66 0.58 -1.52
C GLU A 85 -10.52 1.63 -2.25
N LYS A 86 -11.19 2.52 -1.50
CA LYS A 86 -11.93 3.64 -2.09
C LYS A 86 -11.02 4.65 -2.79
N ALA A 87 -9.82 4.89 -2.26
CA ALA A 87 -8.84 5.77 -2.90
C ALA A 87 -8.30 5.14 -4.19
N ASP A 88 -7.95 3.86 -4.14
CA ASP A 88 -7.47 3.09 -5.29
C ASP A 88 -8.52 3.05 -6.40
N ARG A 89 -9.78 2.77 -6.06
CA ARG A 89 -10.88 2.80 -7.04
C ARG A 89 -11.06 4.17 -7.71
N ARG A 90 -10.92 5.26 -6.95
CA ARG A 90 -10.99 6.62 -7.54
C ARG A 90 -9.84 6.87 -8.49
N GLN A 91 -8.64 6.42 -8.12
CA GLN A 91 -7.44 6.55 -8.93
C GLN A 91 -7.54 5.73 -10.22
N GLU A 92 -7.99 4.48 -10.14
CA GLU A 92 -8.24 3.61 -11.30
C GLU A 92 -9.23 4.25 -12.27
N LEU A 93 -10.38 4.76 -11.78
CA LEU A 93 -11.35 5.46 -12.64
C LEU A 93 -10.76 6.69 -13.33
N TYR A 94 -9.86 7.41 -12.65
CA TYR A 94 -9.17 8.56 -13.24
C TYR A 94 -8.20 8.10 -14.33
N GLU A 95 -7.37 7.11 -14.05
CA GLU A 95 -6.37 6.56 -14.97
C GLU A 95 -7.01 5.95 -16.21
N ASP A 96 -7.99 5.05 -16.04
CA ASP A 96 -8.77 4.46 -17.13
C ASP A 96 -9.45 5.52 -17.99
N GLY A 97 -10.02 6.54 -17.35
CA GLY A 97 -10.66 7.65 -18.06
C GLY A 97 -9.66 8.44 -18.89
N ARG A 98 -8.45 8.67 -18.36
CA ARG A 98 -7.36 9.36 -19.06
C ARG A 98 -6.80 8.53 -20.21
N GLU A 99 -6.61 7.23 -20.02
CA GLU A 99 -6.20 6.29 -21.08
C GLU A 99 -7.23 6.26 -22.21
N ALA A 100 -8.52 6.14 -21.88
CA ALA A 100 -9.59 6.20 -22.86
C ALA A 100 -9.60 7.52 -23.65
N LEU A 101 -9.26 8.67 -23.03
CA LEU A 101 -9.09 9.93 -23.75
C LEU A 101 -7.89 9.92 -24.70
N ASP A 102 -6.77 9.34 -24.27
CA ASP A 102 -5.55 9.27 -25.07
C ASP A 102 -5.72 8.32 -26.28
N GLU A 103 -6.63 7.34 -26.18
CA GLU A 103 -7.02 6.39 -27.23
C GLU A 103 -8.31 6.80 -27.99
N ASP A 104 -8.74 8.06 -27.86
CA ASP A 104 -9.92 8.63 -28.53
C ASP A 104 -11.27 7.92 -28.25
N ARG A 105 -11.33 7.08 -27.20
CA ARG A 105 -12.55 6.41 -26.72
C ARG A 105 -13.35 7.34 -25.81
N TYR A 106 -13.86 8.43 -26.38
CA TYR A 106 -14.53 9.51 -25.65
C TYR A 106 -15.80 9.08 -24.92
N ASP A 107 -16.52 8.07 -25.42
CA ASP A 107 -17.68 7.47 -24.77
C ASP A 107 -17.30 6.75 -23.46
N GLN A 108 -16.23 5.94 -23.50
CA GLN A 108 -15.71 5.25 -22.32
C GLN A 108 -15.13 6.25 -21.31
N ALA A 109 -14.37 7.25 -21.78
CA ALA A 109 -13.87 8.32 -20.94
C ALA A 109 -15.01 9.06 -20.22
N GLN A 110 -16.06 9.46 -20.94
CA GLN A 110 -17.23 10.11 -20.36
C GLN A 110 -17.85 9.26 -19.24
N ALA A 111 -17.99 7.95 -19.45
CA ALA A 111 -18.56 7.03 -18.47
C ALA A 111 -17.68 6.91 -17.20
N LYS A 112 -16.36 6.75 -17.37
CA LYS A 112 -15.40 6.65 -16.24
C LYS A 112 -15.37 7.94 -15.42
N PHE A 113 -15.28 9.11 -16.07
CA PHE A 113 -15.30 10.38 -15.36
C PHE A 113 -16.64 10.72 -14.74
N LYS A 114 -17.76 10.26 -15.33
CA LYS A 114 -19.06 10.34 -14.65
C LYS A 114 -19.05 9.55 -13.34
N GLN A 115 -18.60 8.29 -13.36
CA GLN A 115 -18.52 7.47 -12.15
C GLN A 115 -17.63 8.12 -11.10
N LEU A 116 -16.48 8.65 -11.50
CA LEU A 116 -15.57 9.34 -10.59
C LEU A 116 -16.19 10.60 -9.98
N ALA A 117 -16.91 11.39 -10.78
CA ALA A 117 -17.61 12.58 -10.29
C ALA A 117 -18.74 12.23 -9.31
N ASP A 118 -19.45 11.12 -9.53
CA ASP A 118 -20.53 10.64 -8.66
C ASP A 118 -19.99 10.16 -7.28
N LEU A 119 -18.72 9.78 -7.18
CA LEU A 119 -18.07 9.44 -5.91
C LEU A 119 -17.82 10.65 -5.00
N ASN A 120 -17.97 11.88 -5.50
CA ASN A 120 -17.82 13.13 -4.74
C ASN A 120 -16.50 13.23 -3.95
N GLY A 121 -15.42 12.69 -4.52
CA GLY A 121 -14.09 12.71 -3.92
C GLY A 121 -13.29 13.99 -4.22
N PRO A 122 -12.02 14.05 -3.78
CA PRO A 122 -11.14 15.21 -4.01
C PRO A 122 -10.88 15.54 -5.49
N GLN A 123 -11.02 14.58 -6.40
CA GLN A 123 -10.78 14.74 -7.85
C GLN A 123 -12.06 15.07 -8.65
N THR A 124 -13.17 15.39 -7.97
CA THR A 124 -14.47 15.59 -8.66
C THR A 124 -14.42 16.74 -9.66
N ASP A 125 -13.66 17.80 -9.38
CA ASP A 125 -13.51 18.93 -10.29
C ASP A 125 -12.76 18.52 -11.58
N ALA A 126 -11.67 17.76 -11.45
CA ALA A 126 -10.96 17.18 -12.59
C ALA A 126 -11.85 16.23 -13.39
N ALA A 127 -12.64 15.38 -12.70
CA ALA A 127 -13.57 14.47 -13.33
C ALA A 127 -14.64 15.21 -14.14
N LEU A 128 -15.21 16.28 -13.61
CA LEU A 128 -16.18 17.10 -14.35
C LEU A 128 -15.56 17.79 -15.55
N TYR A 129 -14.33 18.32 -15.43
CA TYR A 129 -13.60 18.89 -16.56
C TYR A 129 -13.41 17.85 -17.68
N TRP A 130 -12.86 16.68 -17.34
CA TRP A 130 -12.60 15.63 -18.33
C TRP A 130 -13.86 15.03 -18.93
N LYS A 131 -14.93 14.91 -18.14
CA LYS A 131 -16.25 14.52 -18.62
C LYS A 131 -16.78 15.53 -19.66
N ALA A 132 -16.69 16.84 -19.38
CA ALA A 132 -17.11 17.87 -20.32
C ALA A 132 -16.27 17.88 -21.60
N TYR A 133 -14.96 17.64 -21.48
CA TYR A 133 -14.08 17.50 -22.63
C TYR A 133 -14.51 16.34 -23.53
N ALA A 134 -14.75 15.16 -22.96
CA ALA A 134 -15.26 13.99 -23.68
C ALA A 134 -16.63 14.26 -24.33
N GLU A 135 -17.54 14.92 -23.61
CA GLU A 135 -18.86 15.33 -24.13
C GLU A 135 -18.74 16.26 -25.35
N ASN A 136 -17.82 17.23 -25.33
CA ASN A 136 -17.56 18.11 -26.46
C ASN A 136 -17.06 17.31 -27.68
N LYS A 137 -16.09 16.40 -27.48
CA LYS A 137 -15.54 15.58 -28.57
C LYS A 137 -16.59 14.65 -29.19
N LEU A 138 -17.58 14.21 -28.39
CA LEU A 138 -18.75 13.47 -28.86
C LEU A 138 -19.82 14.35 -29.55
N GLY A 139 -19.61 15.66 -29.66
CA GLY A 139 -20.57 16.61 -30.23
C GLY A 139 -21.75 16.97 -29.31
N LYS A 140 -21.73 16.54 -28.04
CA LYS A 140 -22.82 16.75 -27.07
C LYS A 140 -22.71 18.12 -26.39
N ARG A 141 -22.82 19.20 -27.17
CA ARG A 141 -22.50 20.57 -26.75
C ARG A 141 -23.28 21.05 -25.52
N ASP A 142 -24.60 20.91 -25.54
CA ASP A 142 -25.45 21.39 -24.44
C ASP A 142 -25.13 20.64 -23.14
N VAL A 143 -24.83 19.33 -23.25
CA VAL A 143 -24.41 18.49 -22.12
C VAL A 143 -23.04 18.94 -21.59
N ALA A 144 -22.08 19.19 -22.49
CA ALA A 144 -20.76 19.69 -22.12
C ALA A 144 -20.85 21.06 -21.40
N LEU A 145 -21.65 22.00 -21.93
CA LEU A 145 -21.87 23.31 -21.29
C LEU A 145 -22.52 23.17 -19.91
N ALA A 146 -23.47 22.25 -19.75
CA ALA A 146 -24.08 21.97 -18.45
C ALA A 146 -23.07 21.38 -17.46
N THR A 147 -22.22 20.43 -17.89
CA THR A 147 -21.15 19.85 -17.06
C THR A 147 -20.11 20.92 -16.68
N ILE A 148 -19.74 21.82 -17.59
CA ILE A 148 -18.82 22.95 -17.29
C ILE A 148 -19.46 23.91 -16.29
N ALA A 149 -20.74 24.22 -16.44
CA ALA A 149 -21.46 25.06 -15.48
C ALA A 149 -21.51 24.41 -14.09
N ASP A 150 -21.69 23.09 -14.00
CA ASP A 150 -21.65 22.35 -12.73
C ASP A 150 -20.26 22.42 -12.07
N LEU A 151 -19.18 22.18 -12.84
CA LEU A 151 -17.81 22.36 -12.38
C LEU A 151 -17.59 23.75 -11.80
N LYS A 152 -18.00 24.78 -12.54
CA LYS A 152 -17.82 26.18 -12.13
C LYS A 152 -18.58 26.54 -10.87
N LYS A 153 -19.81 26.04 -10.75
CA LYS A 153 -20.69 26.29 -9.61
C LYS A 153 -20.20 25.57 -8.35
N ARG A 154 -19.85 24.29 -8.46
CA ARG A 154 -19.45 23.46 -7.32
C ARG A 154 -18.03 23.73 -6.85
N PHE A 155 -17.14 24.12 -7.77
CA PHE A 155 -15.71 24.30 -7.50
C PHE A 155 -15.19 25.65 -8.00
N PRO A 156 -15.70 26.79 -7.50
CA PRO A 156 -15.33 28.14 -7.97
C PRO A 156 -13.85 28.47 -7.79
N GLN A 157 -13.17 27.81 -6.84
CA GLN A 157 -11.73 27.97 -6.57
C GLN A 157 -10.88 26.86 -7.22
N SER A 158 -11.46 26.03 -8.09
CA SER A 158 -10.72 24.95 -8.74
C SER A 158 -9.62 25.51 -9.64
N ARG A 159 -8.50 24.79 -9.69
CA ARG A 159 -7.41 25.07 -10.62
C ARG A 159 -7.73 24.69 -12.06
N TRP A 160 -8.85 24.01 -12.30
CA TRP A 160 -9.39 23.73 -13.62
C TRP A 160 -10.20 24.89 -14.22
N GLN A 161 -10.44 25.97 -13.49
CA GLN A 161 -11.27 27.09 -13.96
C GLN A 161 -10.77 27.72 -15.27
N LYS A 162 -9.45 27.91 -15.40
CA LYS A 162 -8.85 28.46 -16.63
C LYS A 162 -9.12 27.55 -17.83
N ASP A 163 -8.84 26.26 -17.69
CA ASP A 163 -9.08 25.27 -18.75
C ASP A 163 -10.58 25.11 -19.06
N ALA A 164 -11.44 25.17 -18.04
CA ALA A 164 -12.89 25.12 -18.20
C ALA A 164 -13.43 26.34 -18.97
N ASN A 165 -12.88 27.54 -18.74
CA ASN A 165 -13.24 28.74 -19.52
C ASN A 165 -12.83 28.60 -20.98
N VAL A 166 -11.63 28.08 -21.24
CA VAL A 166 -11.14 27.84 -22.59
C VAL A 166 -12.01 26.80 -23.30
N LEU A 167 -12.31 25.69 -22.63
CA LEU A 167 -13.18 24.64 -23.16
C LEU A 167 -14.61 25.17 -23.41
N GLU A 168 -15.16 26.01 -22.54
CA GLU A 168 -16.47 26.62 -22.76
C GLU A 168 -16.52 27.47 -24.03
N LEU A 169 -15.47 28.26 -24.29
CA LEU A 169 -15.36 29.05 -25.51
C LEU A 169 -15.29 28.15 -26.75
N GLU A 170 -14.50 27.09 -26.70
CA GLU A 170 -14.42 26.07 -27.77
C GLU A 170 -15.78 25.42 -28.02
N VAL A 171 -16.46 24.97 -26.96
CA VAL A 171 -17.79 24.34 -27.06
C VAL A 171 -18.83 25.31 -27.62
N LYS A 172 -18.73 26.62 -27.37
CA LYS A 172 -19.61 27.65 -27.94
C LYS A 172 -19.26 27.98 -29.40
N GLN A 173 -17.99 27.89 -29.78
CA GLN A 173 -17.50 28.22 -31.12
C GLN A 173 -17.53 27.06 -32.10
N SER A 174 -17.59 25.80 -31.63
CA SER A 174 -17.70 24.64 -32.51
C SER A 174 -18.95 24.75 -33.39
N SER A 175 -19.06 23.99 -34.49
CA SER A 175 -20.30 23.96 -35.30
C SER A 175 -21.19 22.76 -34.92
N GLY A 176 -20.82 22.00 -33.88
CA GLY A 176 -21.50 20.77 -33.46
C GLY A 176 -21.15 19.55 -34.29
N GLN A 177 -20.19 19.66 -35.21
CA GLN A 177 -19.57 18.50 -35.83
C GLN A 177 -18.55 17.89 -34.87
N SER A 178 -18.56 16.57 -34.72
CA SER A 178 -17.49 15.82 -34.06
C SER A 178 -16.14 16.14 -34.71
N VAL A 179 -15.07 16.12 -33.92
CA VAL A 179 -13.70 16.35 -34.43
C VAL A 179 -13.43 15.39 -35.58
N LYS A 180 -13.08 15.92 -36.76
CA LYS A 180 -12.80 15.09 -37.93
C LYS A 180 -11.37 14.55 -37.83
N PRO A 181 -11.08 13.34 -38.32
CA PRO A 181 -9.71 12.79 -38.34
C PRO A 181 -8.67 13.72 -38.99
N GLY A 182 -9.07 14.60 -39.90
CA GLY A 182 -8.18 15.59 -40.53
C GLY A 182 -7.70 16.72 -39.59
N ASP A 183 -8.47 17.05 -38.55
CA ASP A 183 -8.05 18.07 -37.57
C ASP A 183 -6.91 17.53 -36.69
N GLN A 184 -6.91 16.22 -36.40
CA GLN A 184 -5.83 15.54 -35.68
C GLN A 184 -4.52 15.53 -36.48
N SER A 185 -4.59 15.32 -37.81
CA SER A 185 -3.39 15.37 -38.66
C SER A 185 -2.74 16.75 -38.71
N ASP A 186 -3.54 17.81 -38.63
CA ASP A 186 -3.04 19.19 -38.58
C ASP A 186 -2.40 19.53 -37.23
N GLU A 187 -2.94 18.99 -36.14
CA GLU A 187 -2.38 19.10 -34.77
C GLU A 187 -1.03 18.39 -34.65
N GLU A 188 -0.91 17.16 -35.16
CA GLU A 188 0.35 16.42 -35.17
C GLU A 188 1.42 17.11 -36.01
N LEU A 189 1.05 17.66 -37.16
CA LEU A 189 1.95 18.42 -38.03
C LEU A 189 2.44 19.70 -37.36
N LYS A 190 1.56 20.44 -36.67
CA LYS A 190 1.96 21.63 -35.88
C LYS A 190 2.96 21.25 -34.79
N MET A 191 2.74 20.16 -34.07
CA MET A 191 3.67 19.72 -33.02
C MET A 191 5.01 19.27 -33.61
N LEU A 192 5.03 18.61 -34.77
CA LEU A 192 6.27 18.26 -35.48
C LEU A 192 7.03 19.52 -35.90
N ALA A 193 6.33 20.52 -36.44
CA ALA A 193 6.93 21.79 -36.85
C ALA A 193 7.52 22.54 -35.65
N ILE A 194 6.82 22.59 -34.52
CA ILE A 194 7.33 23.22 -33.29
C ILE A 194 8.54 22.44 -32.75
N GLN A 195 8.56 21.11 -32.81
CA GLN A 195 9.72 20.30 -32.43
C GLN A 195 10.93 20.57 -33.35
N GLY A 196 10.71 20.68 -34.66
CA GLY A 196 11.75 21.10 -35.61
C GLY A 196 12.31 22.48 -35.26
N LEU A 197 11.43 23.44 -34.94
CA LEU A 197 11.83 24.76 -34.48
C LEU A 197 12.57 24.72 -33.15
N MET A 198 12.21 23.86 -32.21
CA MET A 198 12.98 23.72 -30.96
C MET A 198 14.43 23.28 -31.17
N ASN A 199 14.72 22.55 -32.26
CA ASN A 199 16.08 22.16 -32.60
C ASN A 199 16.85 23.27 -33.34
N SER A 200 16.17 24.08 -34.16
CA SER A 200 16.80 25.12 -34.98
C SER A 200 16.81 26.52 -34.34
N ASP A 201 15.76 26.85 -33.59
CA ASP A 201 15.52 28.15 -32.95
C ASP A 201 14.60 28.02 -31.70
N PRO A 202 15.20 27.66 -30.54
CA PRO A 202 14.47 27.51 -29.29
C PRO A 202 13.79 28.79 -28.81
N GLU A 203 14.36 29.97 -29.10
CA GLU A 203 13.84 31.27 -28.63
C GLU A 203 12.47 31.58 -29.24
N ARG A 204 12.26 31.24 -30.51
CA ARG A 204 10.96 31.37 -31.17
C ARG A 204 10.00 30.24 -30.84
N ALA A 205 10.50 29.05 -30.56
CA ALA A 205 9.66 27.88 -30.32
C ALA A 205 9.06 27.82 -28.90
N LEU A 206 9.79 28.27 -27.87
CA LEU A 206 9.31 28.25 -26.48
C LEU A 206 8.02 29.04 -26.24
N PRO A 207 7.86 30.29 -26.74
CA PRO A 207 6.59 31.02 -26.61
C PRO A 207 5.41 30.31 -27.29
N LEU A 208 5.66 29.59 -28.39
CA LEU A 208 4.64 28.81 -29.08
C LEU A 208 4.21 27.61 -28.23
N LEU A 209 5.16 26.90 -27.61
CA LEU A 209 4.85 25.81 -26.68
C LEU A 209 4.10 26.30 -25.45
N GLU A 210 4.46 27.45 -24.89
CA GLU A 210 3.72 28.05 -23.77
C GLU A 210 2.29 28.44 -24.18
N LYS A 211 2.09 28.92 -25.41
CA LYS A 211 0.76 29.18 -25.95
C LYS A 211 -0.07 27.89 -26.08
N VAL A 212 0.54 26.78 -26.49
CA VAL A 212 -0.12 25.45 -26.52
C VAL A 212 -0.57 25.05 -25.12
N LEU A 213 0.30 25.17 -24.12
CA LEU A 213 -0.03 24.84 -22.73
C LEU A 213 -1.19 25.64 -22.15
N ASN A 214 -1.27 26.92 -22.52
CA ASN A 214 -2.28 27.85 -21.99
C ASN A 214 -3.57 27.93 -22.82
N GLY A 215 -3.60 27.31 -24.00
CA GLY A 215 -4.69 27.41 -24.98
C GLY A 215 -5.69 26.24 -24.93
N SER A 216 -6.45 26.10 -26.01
CA SER A 216 -7.45 25.04 -26.23
C SER A 216 -6.86 23.75 -26.80
N ALA A 217 -5.54 23.58 -26.75
CA ALA A 217 -4.88 22.37 -27.22
C ALA A 217 -5.37 21.15 -26.43
N SER A 218 -5.39 20.00 -27.09
CA SER A 218 -5.76 18.74 -26.47
C SER A 218 -4.83 18.36 -25.31
N PRO A 219 -5.26 17.49 -24.39
CA PRO A 219 -4.44 17.05 -23.26
C PRO A 219 -3.14 16.37 -23.71
N ARG A 220 -3.21 15.61 -24.80
CA ARG A 220 -2.08 14.93 -25.42
C ARG A 220 -1.08 15.94 -25.97
N GLU A 221 -1.55 16.98 -26.65
CA GLU A 221 -0.69 18.07 -27.15
C GLU A 221 -0.08 18.88 -26.01
N LYS A 222 -0.86 19.27 -24.99
CA LYS A 222 -0.32 19.97 -23.81
C LYS A 222 0.76 19.13 -23.13
N SER A 223 0.55 17.82 -23.00
CA SER A 223 1.54 16.90 -22.44
C SER A 223 2.80 16.81 -23.29
N LYS A 224 2.65 16.71 -24.62
CA LYS A 224 3.77 16.67 -25.57
C LYS A 224 4.54 18.00 -25.58
N ALA A 225 3.85 19.13 -25.55
CA ALA A 225 4.45 20.45 -25.47
C ALA A 225 5.26 20.60 -24.17
N LEU A 226 4.69 20.21 -23.03
CA LEU A 226 5.39 20.24 -21.74
C LEU A 226 6.65 19.36 -21.76
N PHE A 227 6.56 18.18 -22.38
CA PHE A 227 7.71 17.27 -22.53
C PHE A 227 8.82 17.89 -23.38
N VAL A 228 8.48 18.53 -24.50
CA VAL A 228 9.44 19.21 -25.38
C VAL A 228 10.10 20.39 -24.66
N ILE A 229 9.33 21.18 -23.89
CA ILE A 229 9.89 22.23 -23.02
C ILE A 229 10.89 21.60 -22.05
N ALA A 230 10.53 20.51 -21.38
CA ALA A 230 11.40 19.87 -20.41
C ALA A 230 12.71 19.34 -21.00
N GLN A 231 12.64 18.74 -22.20
CA GLN A 231 13.80 18.21 -22.90
C GLN A 231 14.81 19.30 -23.30
N SER A 232 14.33 20.52 -23.58
CA SER A 232 15.21 21.64 -23.98
C SER A 232 16.24 21.99 -22.91
N GLY A 233 15.86 21.90 -21.62
CA GLY A 233 16.74 22.21 -20.50
C GLY A 233 17.22 23.67 -20.43
N SER A 234 16.73 24.58 -21.29
CA SER A 234 17.12 25.99 -21.30
C SER A 234 16.65 26.72 -20.03
N PRO A 235 17.28 27.84 -19.64
CA PRO A 235 16.85 28.63 -18.48
C PRO A 235 15.37 29.03 -18.54
N GLN A 236 14.89 29.47 -19.70
CA GLN A 236 13.50 29.85 -19.93
C GLN A 236 12.56 28.64 -19.81
N ALA A 237 12.95 27.48 -20.36
CA ALA A 237 12.17 26.25 -20.22
C ALA A 237 12.05 25.81 -18.75
N ARG A 238 13.14 25.92 -17.98
CA ARG A 238 13.15 25.63 -16.54
C ARG A 238 12.25 26.59 -15.77
N GLU A 239 12.24 27.87 -16.12
CA GLU A 239 11.35 28.86 -15.52
C GLU A 239 9.87 28.51 -15.77
N ILE A 240 9.51 28.15 -17.00
CA ILE A 240 8.16 27.70 -17.37
C ILE A 240 7.77 26.47 -16.54
N LEU A 241 8.61 25.43 -16.51
CA LEU A 241 8.38 24.23 -15.71
C LEU A 241 8.23 24.56 -14.22
N GLY A 242 9.08 25.42 -13.68
CA GLY A 242 9.02 25.82 -12.27
C GLY A 242 7.73 26.56 -11.92
N ARG A 243 7.24 27.45 -12.80
CA ARG A 243 5.92 28.09 -12.60
C ARG A 243 4.79 27.07 -12.58
N ILE A 244 4.80 26.12 -13.51
CA ILE A 244 3.79 25.07 -13.60
C ILE A 244 3.85 24.16 -12.36
N ALA A 245 5.04 23.76 -11.92
CA ALA A 245 5.26 22.94 -10.72
C ALA A 245 4.82 23.65 -9.44
N ARG A 246 4.99 24.98 -9.35
CA ARG A 246 4.45 25.83 -8.26
C ARG A 246 2.93 26.02 -8.32
N GLY A 247 2.25 25.39 -9.26
CA GLY A 247 0.80 25.31 -9.32
C GLY A 247 0.12 26.40 -10.14
N GLN A 248 0.86 27.13 -10.98
CA GLN A 248 0.30 28.15 -11.89
C GLN A 248 -0.43 27.55 -13.12
N SER A 249 -0.76 26.26 -13.07
CA SER A 249 -1.51 25.54 -14.09
C SER A 249 -2.45 24.52 -13.45
N ASN A 250 -3.19 23.74 -14.25
CA ASN A 250 -4.03 22.67 -13.72
C ASN A 250 -3.20 21.57 -13.01
N PRO A 251 -3.82 20.79 -12.11
CA PRO A 251 -3.12 19.74 -11.35
C PRO A 251 -2.40 18.70 -12.21
N ASP A 252 -2.91 18.37 -13.40
CA ASP A 252 -2.29 17.36 -14.28
C ASP A 252 -0.97 17.85 -14.87
N LEU A 253 -0.96 19.09 -15.41
CA LEU A 253 0.25 19.70 -15.90
C LEU A 253 1.25 19.97 -14.77
N GLN A 254 0.78 20.32 -13.57
CA GLN A 254 1.65 20.44 -12.41
C GLN A 254 2.38 19.14 -12.09
N ARG A 255 1.65 18.01 -12.01
CA ARG A 255 2.27 16.71 -11.71
C ARG A 255 3.29 16.31 -12.78
N LYS A 256 2.97 16.50 -14.07
CA LYS A 256 3.92 16.25 -15.16
C LYS A 256 5.14 17.17 -15.10
N ALA A 257 4.95 18.44 -14.74
CA ALA A 257 6.08 19.36 -14.58
C ALA A 257 6.98 18.95 -13.41
N VAL A 258 6.40 18.49 -12.30
CA VAL A 258 7.15 17.93 -11.16
C VAL A 258 7.94 16.70 -11.58
N GLU A 259 7.31 15.77 -12.29
CA GLU A 259 7.97 14.57 -12.82
C GLU A 259 9.13 14.92 -13.75
N TYR A 260 8.91 15.84 -14.69
CA TYR A 260 9.94 16.27 -15.63
C TYR A 260 11.07 17.07 -14.97
N LEU A 261 10.77 17.87 -13.94
CA LEU A 261 11.79 18.52 -13.12
C LEU A 261 12.62 17.50 -12.32
N GLY A 262 12.07 16.33 -12.00
CA GLY A 262 12.82 15.22 -11.43
C GLY A 262 13.72 14.53 -12.43
N LEU A 263 13.15 14.17 -13.59
CA LEU A 263 13.82 13.37 -14.62
C LEU A 263 14.91 14.14 -15.37
N PHE A 264 14.66 15.41 -15.71
CA PHE A 264 15.55 16.26 -16.51
C PHE A 264 16.19 17.39 -15.68
N GLY A 265 16.01 17.35 -14.36
CA GLY A 265 16.32 18.46 -13.47
C GLY A 265 17.79 18.75 -13.24
N SER A 266 18.10 20.02 -13.01
CA SER A 266 19.38 20.46 -12.44
C SER A 266 19.25 20.69 -10.93
N ALA A 267 20.33 21.12 -10.28
CA ALA A 267 20.27 21.57 -8.88
C ALA A 267 19.18 22.64 -8.63
N GLN A 268 18.92 23.51 -9.61
CA GLN A 268 17.85 24.51 -9.53
C GLN A 268 16.44 23.87 -9.59
N SER A 269 16.28 22.80 -10.35
CA SER A 269 15.03 22.03 -10.39
C SER A 269 14.77 21.37 -9.04
N LYS A 270 15.80 20.80 -8.41
CA LYS A 270 15.71 20.26 -7.04
C LYS A 270 15.27 21.31 -6.03
N GLN A 271 15.88 22.50 -6.06
CA GLN A 271 15.46 23.62 -5.22
C GLN A 271 13.99 24.00 -5.45
N THR A 272 13.55 24.06 -6.71
CA THR A 272 12.16 24.34 -7.04
C THR A 272 11.22 23.28 -6.47
N LEU A 273 11.57 21.99 -6.59
CA LEU A 273 10.78 20.90 -6.02
C LEU A 273 10.73 20.98 -4.49
N ALA A 274 11.82 21.36 -3.83
CA ALA A 274 11.88 21.57 -2.39
C ALA A 274 10.95 22.70 -1.94
N GLU A 275 10.96 23.83 -2.66
CA GLU A 275 10.06 24.97 -2.42
C GLU A 275 8.59 24.55 -2.59
N VAL A 276 8.25 23.82 -3.66
CA VAL A 276 6.89 23.33 -3.89
C VAL A 276 6.45 22.39 -2.77
N TYR A 277 7.32 21.46 -2.35
CA TYR A 277 7.03 20.52 -1.27
C TYR A 277 6.75 21.27 0.05
N ALA A 278 7.59 22.25 0.39
CA ALA A 278 7.47 23.04 1.60
C ALA A 278 6.26 23.98 1.59
N SER A 279 5.85 24.49 0.43
CA SER A 279 4.74 25.45 0.28
C SER A 279 3.34 24.93 0.63
N GLY A 280 3.21 23.67 1.07
CA GLY A 280 1.91 23.07 1.38
C GLY A 280 1.16 22.62 0.13
N ALA A 281 1.88 22.15 -0.90
CA ALA A 281 1.27 21.47 -2.04
C ALA A 281 0.38 20.30 -1.57
N ASP A 282 -0.63 19.96 -2.37
CA ASP A 282 -1.52 18.83 -2.07
C ASP A 282 -0.76 17.49 -2.01
N ALA A 283 -1.37 16.48 -1.37
CA ALA A 283 -0.73 15.19 -1.14
C ALA A 283 -0.31 14.50 -2.45
N SER A 284 -1.07 14.68 -3.54
CA SER A 284 -0.75 14.07 -4.84
C SER A 284 0.53 14.67 -5.44
N VAL A 285 0.67 16.00 -5.37
CA VAL A 285 1.90 16.70 -5.81
C VAL A 285 3.08 16.30 -4.92
N LYS A 286 2.90 16.23 -3.60
CA LYS A 286 3.96 15.79 -2.70
C LYS A 286 4.42 14.35 -3.00
N HIS A 287 3.51 13.42 -3.28
CA HIS A 287 3.88 12.06 -3.72
C HIS A 287 4.69 12.08 -5.02
N ALA A 288 4.31 12.91 -6.00
CA ALA A 288 5.06 13.05 -7.24
C ALA A 288 6.48 13.60 -6.99
N ILE A 289 6.61 14.58 -6.07
CA ILE A 289 7.91 15.15 -5.68
C ILE A 289 8.78 14.09 -4.99
N LEU A 290 8.24 13.34 -4.03
CA LEU A 290 8.95 12.24 -3.37
C LEU A 290 9.47 11.23 -4.40
N ARG A 291 8.60 10.76 -5.30
CA ARG A 291 9.00 9.86 -6.40
C ARG A 291 10.12 10.46 -7.26
N SER A 292 10.05 11.75 -7.56
CA SER A 292 11.10 12.48 -8.28
C SER A 292 12.43 12.46 -7.51
N TYR A 293 12.42 12.70 -6.19
CA TYR A 293 13.62 12.57 -5.36
C TYR A 293 14.18 11.15 -5.37
N MET A 294 13.33 10.13 -5.32
CA MET A 294 13.75 8.73 -5.41
C MET A 294 14.46 8.44 -6.74
N ILE A 295 13.85 8.83 -7.87
CA ILE A 295 14.47 8.66 -9.21
C ILE A 295 15.80 9.41 -9.31
N GLY A 296 15.88 10.61 -8.72
CA GLY A 296 17.08 11.44 -8.70
C GLY A 296 18.12 11.08 -7.62
N GLY A 297 17.88 10.04 -6.81
CA GLY A 297 18.75 9.63 -5.71
C GLY A 297 18.92 10.70 -4.61
N ASP A 298 17.94 11.58 -4.44
CA ASP A 298 18.01 12.74 -3.55
C ASP A 298 17.68 12.37 -2.09
N ARG A 299 18.65 11.73 -1.45
CA ARG A 299 18.53 11.25 -0.05
C ARG A 299 18.28 12.38 0.94
N GLU A 300 18.86 13.55 0.71
CA GLU A 300 18.73 14.72 1.59
C GLU A 300 17.26 15.15 1.72
N HIS A 301 16.57 15.34 0.59
CA HIS A 301 15.19 15.78 0.60
C HIS A 301 14.23 14.67 1.04
N LEU A 302 14.51 13.40 0.71
CA LEU A 302 13.75 12.27 1.23
C LEU A 302 13.87 12.14 2.75
N PHE A 303 15.06 12.35 3.31
CA PHE A 303 15.29 12.34 4.75
C PHE A 303 14.62 13.52 5.46
N ALA A 304 14.69 14.72 4.87
CA ALA A 304 13.95 15.87 5.38
C ALA A 304 12.44 15.62 5.44
N ALA A 305 11.86 15.02 4.38
CA ALA A 305 10.45 14.63 4.35
C ALA A 305 10.12 13.56 5.39
N ALA A 306 10.93 12.50 5.50
CA ALA A 306 10.74 11.43 6.48
C ALA A 306 10.82 11.92 7.94
N LYS A 307 11.56 13.00 8.20
CA LYS A 307 11.70 13.61 9.53
C LYS A 307 10.60 14.62 9.86
N GLY A 308 10.18 15.43 8.89
CA GLY A 308 9.36 16.62 9.13
C GLY A 308 7.92 16.58 8.61
N GLU A 309 7.57 15.60 7.77
CA GLU A 309 6.22 15.53 7.19
C GLU A 309 5.17 15.15 8.24
N LYS A 310 4.06 15.89 8.25
CA LYS A 310 2.95 15.70 9.20
C LYS A 310 1.99 14.63 8.72
N ASP A 311 1.84 14.51 7.40
CA ASP A 311 1.04 13.46 6.80
C ASP A 311 1.78 12.12 6.91
N GLU A 312 1.17 11.17 7.63
CA GLU A 312 1.78 9.87 7.91
C GLU A 312 1.96 9.01 6.66
N SER A 313 1.11 9.17 5.63
CA SER A 313 1.24 8.45 4.35
C SER A 313 2.47 8.93 3.59
N LEU A 314 2.62 10.25 3.47
CA LEU A 314 3.79 10.86 2.82
C LEU A 314 5.08 10.58 3.58
N ARG A 315 5.02 10.61 4.92
CA ARG A 315 6.16 10.26 5.77
C ARG A 315 6.63 8.82 5.55
N ARG A 316 5.71 7.86 5.50
CA ARG A 316 6.01 6.45 5.20
C ARG A 316 6.58 6.26 3.80
N GLU A 317 5.99 6.93 2.80
CA GLU A 317 6.50 6.87 1.43
C GLU A 317 7.93 7.41 1.33
N ALA A 318 8.25 8.52 2.02
CA ALA A 318 9.62 9.03 2.08
C ALA A 318 10.61 8.03 2.71
N ILE A 319 10.22 7.34 3.79
CA ILE A 319 11.03 6.29 4.45
C ILE A 319 11.26 5.12 3.48
N ARG A 320 10.21 4.64 2.82
CA ARG A 320 10.32 3.55 1.84
C ARG A 320 11.25 3.91 0.69
N GLN A 321 11.10 5.13 0.16
CA GLN A 321 11.92 5.63 -0.93
C GLN A 321 13.39 5.81 -0.52
N LEU A 322 13.68 6.23 0.73
CA LEU A 322 15.05 6.19 1.27
C LEU A 322 15.65 4.78 1.18
N GLY A 323 14.85 3.75 1.49
CA GLY A 323 15.24 2.36 1.31
C GLY A 323 15.63 2.05 -0.14
N LEU A 324 14.77 2.43 -1.09
CA LEU A 324 14.99 2.21 -2.52
C LEU A 324 16.22 2.95 -3.08
N VAL A 325 16.61 4.10 -2.51
CA VAL A 325 17.83 4.83 -2.91
C VAL A 325 19.06 4.48 -2.07
N HIS A 326 18.99 3.41 -1.28
CA HIS A 326 20.05 2.95 -0.37
C HIS A 326 20.53 4.03 0.63
N GLY A 327 19.59 4.84 1.15
CA GLY A 327 19.84 5.85 2.20
C GLY A 327 19.95 5.22 3.60
N THR A 328 20.80 4.22 3.77
CA THR A 328 20.89 3.43 5.02
C THR A 328 21.35 4.26 6.23
N SER A 329 22.23 5.24 6.03
CA SER A 329 22.66 6.17 7.07
C SER A 329 21.51 7.04 7.59
N GLU A 330 20.67 7.52 6.69
CA GLU A 330 19.49 8.34 6.97
C GLU A 330 18.44 7.50 7.69
N LEU A 331 18.18 6.28 7.21
CA LEU A 331 17.29 5.33 7.87
C LEU A 331 17.75 4.98 9.29
N GLU A 332 19.06 4.84 9.52
CA GLU A 332 19.62 4.59 10.85
C GLU A 332 19.37 5.77 11.79
N GLN A 333 19.58 6.99 11.33
CA GLN A 333 19.28 8.18 12.13
C GLN A 333 17.79 8.29 12.48
N LEU A 334 16.90 7.97 11.54
CA LEU A 334 15.46 7.90 11.81
C LEU A 334 15.17 6.82 12.86
N TYR A 335 15.71 5.62 12.70
CA TYR A 335 15.46 4.49 13.61
C TYR A 335 15.90 4.80 15.06
N GLN A 336 17.03 5.47 15.23
CA GLN A 336 17.54 5.82 16.56
C GLN A 336 16.65 6.83 17.30
N THR A 337 15.98 7.72 16.58
CA THR A 337 15.22 8.85 17.16
C THR A 337 13.70 8.62 17.18
N GLU A 338 13.19 7.69 16.38
CA GLU A 338 11.76 7.41 16.26
C GLU A 338 11.20 6.76 17.54
N THR A 339 10.00 7.13 17.96
CA THR A 339 9.34 6.54 19.15
C THR A 339 8.10 5.72 18.78
N SER A 340 7.52 5.95 17.60
CA SER A 340 6.40 5.18 17.08
C SER A 340 6.86 3.80 16.60
N SER A 341 6.29 2.75 17.19
CA SER A 341 6.49 1.36 16.76
C SER A 341 6.08 1.16 15.30
N ASP A 342 5.02 1.82 14.83
CA ASP A 342 4.55 1.72 13.45
C ASP A 342 5.58 2.27 12.46
N VAL A 343 6.16 3.44 12.77
CA VAL A 343 7.18 4.05 11.92
C VAL A 343 8.50 3.29 11.99
N ARG A 344 8.87 2.76 13.18
CA ARG A 344 10.03 1.85 13.30
C ARG A 344 9.89 0.62 12.42
N ARG A 345 8.69 0.02 12.33
CA ARG A 345 8.42 -1.10 11.42
C ARG A 345 8.59 -0.70 9.96
N GLU A 346 8.12 0.47 9.54
CA GLU A 346 8.34 0.96 8.16
C GLU A 346 9.85 1.19 7.88
N ILE A 347 10.61 1.71 8.85
CA ILE A 347 12.07 1.89 8.71
C ILE A 347 12.77 0.53 8.56
N LEU A 348 12.36 -0.50 9.30
CA LEU A 348 12.87 -1.87 9.11
C LEU A 348 12.53 -2.41 7.71
N GLN A 349 11.32 -2.14 7.20
CA GLN A 349 10.98 -2.47 5.82
C GLN A 349 11.89 -1.74 4.83
N ALA A 350 12.21 -0.46 5.08
CA ALA A 350 13.13 0.29 4.24
C ALA A 350 14.57 -0.25 4.29
N PHE A 351 15.07 -0.71 5.44
CA PHE A 351 16.36 -1.41 5.52
C PHE A 351 16.38 -2.70 4.69
N PHE A 352 15.29 -3.47 4.73
CA PHE A 352 15.13 -4.64 3.86
C PHE A 352 15.21 -4.25 2.37
N LEU A 353 14.47 -3.23 1.95
CA LEU A 353 14.51 -2.73 0.57
C LEU A 353 15.90 -2.21 0.16
N ALA A 354 16.64 -1.61 1.10
CA ALA A 354 18.01 -1.16 0.88
C ALA A 354 19.03 -2.31 0.80
N GLY A 355 18.64 -3.54 1.17
CA GLY A 355 19.51 -4.71 1.24
C GLY A 355 20.35 -4.80 2.51
N ASP A 356 20.03 -4.02 3.56
CA ASP A 356 20.80 -3.99 4.80
C ASP A 356 20.31 -5.04 5.80
N ALA A 357 20.72 -6.29 5.56
CA ALA A 357 20.41 -7.42 6.44
C ALA A 357 20.98 -7.24 7.85
N GLN A 358 22.11 -6.55 8.00
CA GLN A 358 22.78 -6.40 9.29
C GLN A 358 21.94 -5.57 10.27
N LYS A 359 21.29 -4.50 9.79
CA LYS A 359 20.38 -3.70 10.62
C LYS A 359 19.15 -4.48 11.06
N LEU A 360 18.62 -5.35 10.19
CA LEU A 360 17.52 -6.24 10.56
C LEU A 360 17.93 -7.26 11.63
N VAL A 361 19.14 -7.83 11.51
CA VAL A 361 19.70 -8.72 12.55
C VAL A 361 19.84 -8.00 13.88
N GLN A 362 20.38 -6.78 13.88
CA GLN A 362 20.51 -5.97 15.09
C GLN A 362 19.15 -5.72 15.74
N ALA A 363 18.16 -5.23 14.97
CA ALA A 363 16.82 -4.98 15.48
C ALA A 363 16.15 -6.25 16.02
N ALA A 364 16.27 -7.38 15.31
CA ALA A 364 15.71 -8.65 15.75
C ALA A 364 16.33 -9.18 17.06
N GLN A 365 17.55 -8.76 17.40
CA GLN A 365 18.25 -9.19 18.61
C GLN A 365 18.11 -8.22 19.80
N SER A 366 18.10 -6.90 19.56
CA SER A 366 18.20 -5.90 20.63
C SER A 366 16.90 -5.14 20.90
N GLU A 367 15.92 -5.17 20.00
CA GLU A 367 14.77 -4.28 20.10
C GLU A 367 13.84 -4.66 21.25
N LYS A 368 13.41 -3.69 22.05
CA LYS A 368 12.62 -3.96 23.26
C LYS A 368 11.16 -4.24 22.97
N ASP A 369 10.61 -3.59 21.94
CA ASP A 369 9.23 -3.79 21.52
C ASP A 369 9.09 -5.12 20.75
N PRO A 370 8.27 -6.07 21.23
CA PRO A 370 8.04 -7.34 20.56
C PRO A 370 7.50 -7.20 19.13
N GLU A 371 6.69 -6.17 18.85
CA GLU A 371 6.11 -5.96 17.51
C GLU A 371 7.17 -5.51 16.51
N VAL A 372 8.08 -4.62 16.94
CA VAL A 372 9.20 -4.17 16.12
C VAL A 372 10.20 -5.31 15.92
N ARG A 373 10.46 -6.10 16.98
CA ARG A 373 11.31 -7.30 16.88
C ARG A 373 10.71 -8.34 15.91
N ARG A 374 9.40 -8.55 15.96
CA ARG A 374 8.68 -9.45 15.03
C ARG A 374 8.82 -9.00 13.59
N ALA A 375 8.68 -7.69 13.32
CA ALA A 375 8.87 -7.14 11.98
C ALA A 375 10.29 -7.37 11.46
N ALA A 376 11.31 -7.20 12.30
CA ALA A 376 12.70 -7.51 11.94
C ALA A 376 12.91 -8.99 11.60
N ILE A 377 12.37 -9.91 12.41
CA ILE A 377 12.42 -11.36 12.18
C ILE A 377 11.72 -11.74 10.86
N ARG A 378 10.56 -11.14 10.59
CA ARG A 378 9.82 -11.34 9.35
C ARG A 378 10.62 -10.93 8.13
N ASN A 379 11.23 -9.74 8.17
CA ASN A 379 12.05 -9.23 7.08
C ASN A 379 13.29 -10.10 6.83
N LEU A 380 13.92 -10.64 7.89
CA LEU A 380 14.98 -11.65 7.77
C LEU A 380 14.50 -12.92 7.07
N GLY A 381 13.23 -13.32 7.25
CA GLY A 381 12.61 -14.43 6.54
C GLY A 381 12.55 -14.25 5.02
N HIS A 382 12.53 -13.01 4.54
CA HIS A 382 12.60 -12.70 3.11
C HIS A 382 14.04 -12.58 2.58
N ILE A 383 15.05 -12.65 3.46
CA ILE A 383 16.47 -12.63 3.11
C ILE A 383 17.02 -14.04 3.17
N ASN A 384 17.27 -14.63 2.01
CA ASN A 384 17.91 -15.94 1.90
C ASN A 384 19.44 -15.81 1.94
N SER A 385 20.00 -15.73 3.15
CA SER A 385 21.46 -15.69 3.38
C SER A 385 21.87 -16.47 4.63
N ASP A 386 23.12 -16.95 4.65
CA ASP A 386 23.68 -17.67 5.80
C ASP A 386 23.66 -16.84 7.09
N ASP A 387 23.91 -15.53 6.98
CA ASP A 387 23.91 -14.62 8.13
C ASP A 387 22.50 -14.44 8.70
N SER A 388 21.49 -14.32 7.84
CA SER A 388 20.09 -14.30 8.25
C SER A 388 19.70 -15.61 8.94
N ALA A 389 20.09 -16.75 8.36
CA ALA A 389 19.82 -18.07 8.94
C ALA A 389 20.47 -18.25 10.32
N LYS A 390 21.74 -17.84 10.49
CA LYS A 390 22.46 -17.88 11.78
C LYS A 390 21.85 -16.93 12.81
N ALA A 391 21.41 -15.75 12.38
CA ALA A 391 20.75 -14.78 13.24
C ALA A 391 19.43 -15.34 13.78
N LEU A 392 18.58 -15.88 12.91
CA LEU A 392 17.32 -16.54 13.29
C LEU A 392 17.55 -17.69 14.28
N GLN A 393 18.61 -18.48 14.10
CA GLN A 393 18.94 -19.58 15.01
C GLN A 393 19.31 -19.04 16.40
N THR A 394 20.14 -17.99 16.42
CA THR A 394 20.53 -17.31 17.66
C THR A 394 19.32 -16.73 18.37
N ILE A 395 18.42 -16.08 17.64
CA ILE A 395 17.17 -15.51 18.18
C ILE A 395 16.31 -16.62 18.78
N TYR A 396 16.03 -17.70 18.05
CA TYR A 396 15.22 -18.81 18.57
C TYR A 396 15.75 -19.38 19.89
N SER A 397 17.08 -19.54 19.98
CA SER A 397 17.73 -20.13 21.16
C SER A 397 17.66 -19.26 22.41
N LYS A 398 17.63 -17.93 22.25
CA LYS A 398 17.64 -16.95 23.35
C LYS A 398 16.26 -16.40 23.68
N GLU A 399 15.33 -16.47 22.73
CA GLU A 399 14.00 -15.92 22.89
C GLU A 399 13.19 -16.76 23.88
N SER A 400 12.43 -16.08 24.74
CA SER A 400 11.51 -16.71 25.70
C SER A 400 10.06 -16.54 25.29
N ASP A 401 9.76 -15.51 24.50
CA ASP A 401 8.44 -15.29 23.95
C ASP A 401 8.10 -16.33 22.88
N ARG A 402 7.04 -17.11 23.16
CA ARG A 402 6.58 -18.17 22.27
C ARG A 402 6.13 -17.62 20.90
N GLY A 403 5.51 -16.45 20.86
CA GLY A 403 5.05 -15.82 19.62
C GLY A 403 6.20 -15.49 18.69
N LEU A 404 7.27 -14.91 19.22
CA LEU A 404 8.49 -14.59 18.48
C LEU A 404 9.26 -15.84 18.04
N ARG A 405 9.30 -16.90 18.86
CA ARG A 405 9.80 -18.22 18.41
C ARG A 405 8.99 -18.78 17.23
N GLY A 406 7.66 -18.64 17.29
CA GLY A 406 6.78 -18.97 16.18
C GLY A 406 7.09 -18.15 14.92
N GLU A 407 7.39 -16.86 15.07
CA GLU A 407 7.79 -16.00 13.94
C GLU A 407 9.12 -16.43 13.33
N VAL A 408 10.09 -16.90 14.12
CA VAL A 408 11.34 -17.45 13.57
C VAL A 408 11.07 -18.70 12.72
N LEU A 409 10.15 -19.57 13.16
CA LEU A 409 9.70 -20.70 12.33
C LEU A 409 9.01 -20.21 11.04
N ASN A 410 8.22 -19.13 11.09
CA ASN A 410 7.66 -18.49 9.90
C ASN A 410 8.78 -17.99 8.97
N ALA A 411 9.80 -17.33 9.52
CA ALA A 411 10.92 -16.78 8.76
C ALA A 411 11.71 -17.87 8.03
N TYR A 412 12.06 -18.98 8.69
CA TYR A 412 12.73 -20.10 8.02
C TYR A 412 11.87 -20.75 6.94
N PHE A 413 10.55 -20.79 7.13
CA PHE A 413 9.63 -21.30 6.12
C PHE A 413 9.65 -20.40 4.88
N LEU A 414 9.62 -19.08 5.04
CA LEU A 414 9.74 -18.11 3.94
C LEU A 414 11.08 -18.21 3.20
N GLN A 415 12.17 -18.53 3.91
CA GLN A 415 13.48 -18.80 3.31
C GLN A 415 13.56 -20.13 2.54
N GLY A 416 12.59 -21.03 2.72
CA GLY A 416 12.70 -22.41 2.23
C GLY A 416 13.70 -23.27 3.03
N ASN A 417 14.08 -22.86 4.24
CA ASN A 417 15.11 -23.51 5.04
C ASN A 417 14.55 -24.66 5.90
N ALA A 418 14.22 -25.78 5.26
CA ALA A 418 13.66 -26.95 5.94
C ALA A 418 14.61 -27.55 6.98
N ALA A 419 15.92 -27.52 6.72
CA ALA A 419 16.94 -28.05 7.64
C ALA A 419 16.92 -27.34 9.00
N ALA A 420 16.79 -26.01 9.02
CA ALA A 420 16.68 -25.25 10.26
C ALA A 420 15.39 -25.57 11.03
N ILE A 421 14.26 -25.70 10.34
CA ILE A 421 12.98 -26.07 10.98
C ILE A 421 13.05 -27.49 11.56
N VAL A 422 13.66 -28.45 10.87
CA VAL A 422 13.89 -29.81 11.39
C VAL A 422 14.77 -29.79 12.65
N ALA A 423 15.86 -29.00 12.64
CA ALA A 423 16.75 -28.87 13.79
C ALA A 423 16.01 -28.32 15.03
N ILE A 424 15.15 -27.32 14.82
CA ILE A 424 14.28 -26.79 15.86
C ILE A 424 13.28 -27.85 16.33
N ALA A 425 12.56 -28.51 15.43
CA ALA A 425 11.54 -29.49 15.78
C ALA A 425 12.09 -30.67 16.60
N ARG A 426 13.34 -31.08 16.35
CA ARG A 426 14.05 -32.12 17.11
C ARG A 426 14.39 -31.70 18.55
N SER A 427 14.67 -30.42 18.79
CA SER A 427 15.19 -29.91 20.07
C SER A 427 14.15 -29.17 20.92
N GLU A 428 13.06 -28.69 20.31
CA GLU A 428 12.00 -27.96 21.01
C GLU A 428 11.33 -28.85 22.07
N LYS A 429 10.82 -28.23 23.12
CA LYS A 429 10.09 -28.87 24.23
C LYS A 429 8.63 -28.41 24.28
N ASP A 430 8.32 -27.22 23.79
CA ASP A 430 6.94 -26.73 23.65
C ASP A 430 6.19 -27.56 22.56
N PRO A 431 5.12 -28.28 22.92
CA PRO A 431 4.38 -29.12 21.99
C PRO A 431 3.73 -28.35 20.83
N GLU A 432 3.33 -27.10 21.05
CA GLU A 432 2.66 -26.29 20.04
C GLU A 432 3.65 -25.66 19.06
N LEU A 433 4.85 -25.29 19.52
CA LEU A 433 5.94 -24.91 18.61
C LEU A 433 6.40 -26.10 17.76
N LYS A 434 6.43 -27.32 18.32
CA LYS A 434 6.64 -28.54 17.52
C LYS A 434 5.58 -28.74 16.46
N LYS A 435 4.30 -28.64 16.81
CA LYS A 435 3.19 -28.72 15.84
C LYS A 435 3.33 -27.68 14.75
N THR A 436 3.69 -26.44 15.11
CA THR A 436 3.94 -25.35 14.15
C THR A 436 5.07 -25.71 13.18
N ALA A 437 6.19 -26.22 13.68
CA ALA A 437 7.31 -26.65 12.86
C ALA A 437 6.94 -27.79 11.91
N VAL A 438 6.24 -28.82 12.40
CA VAL A 438 5.75 -29.97 11.62
C VAL A 438 4.77 -29.53 10.53
N SER A 439 3.82 -28.66 10.87
CA SER A 439 2.86 -28.10 9.91
C SER A 439 3.57 -27.36 8.78
N LYS A 440 4.57 -26.54 9.08
CA LYS A 440 5.39 -25.86 8.07
C LYS A 440 6.15 -26.83 7.19
N LEU A 441 6.86 -27.80 7.77
CA LEU A 441 7.60 -28.81 7.02
C LEU A 441 6.70 -29.58 6.05
N SER A 442 5.45 -29.86 6.44
CA SER A 442 4.47 -30.53 5.56
C SER A 442 4.15 -29.76 4.28
N LEU A 443 4.33 -28.43 4.29
CA LEU A 443 4.07 -27.55 3.15
C LEU A 443 5.32 -27.26 2.30
N MET A 444 6.53 -27.60 2.77
CA MET A 444 7.78 -27.24 2.08
C MET A 444 8.19 -28.18 0.95
N HIS A 445 7.60 -29.38 0.90
CA HIS A 445 7.88 -30.40 -0.12
C HIS A 445 9.39 -30.69 -0.36
N SER A 446 10.24 -30.53 0.66
CA SER A 446 11.67 -30.82 0.58
C SER A 446 11.98 -32.26 1.03
N LYS A 447 13.12 -32.79 0.60
CA LYS A 447 13.59 -34.12 1.01
C LYS A 447 13.77 -34.18 2.54
N GLU A 448 14.43 -33.18 3.11
CA GLU A 448 14.72 -33.08 4.54
C GLU A 448 13.43 -33.02 5.37
N ALA A 449 12.44 -32.25 4.90
CA ALA A 449 11.13 -32.19 5.52
C ALA A 449 10.42 -33.55 5.47
N THR A 450 10.43 -34.20 4.30
CA THR A 450 9.81 -35.52 4.11
C THR A 450 10.45 -36.59 4.99
N ASP A 451 11.78 -36.64 5.02
CA ASP A 451 12.55 -37.61 5.80
C ASP A 451 12.25 -37.44 7.31
N TYR A 452 12.15 -36.20 7.81
CA TYR A 452 11.78 -35.94 9.20
C TYR A 452 10.33 -36.30 9.53
N LEU A 453 9.37 -36.02 8.64
CA LEU A 453 7.97 -36.39 8.85
C LEU A 453 7.79 -37.92 8.88
N MET A 454 8.52 -38.65 8.03
CA MET A 454 8.53 -40.12 8.06
C MET A 454 9.13 -40.66 9.37
N GLU A 455 10.20 -40.04 9.89
CA GLU A 455 10.77 -40.39 11.20
C GLU A 455 9.74 -40.25 12.33
N LEU A 456 8.91 -39.21 12.30
CA LEU A 456 7.87 -38.98 13.31
C LEU A 456 6.75 -40.02 13.27
N LEU A 457 6.41 -40.57 12.11
CA LEU A 457 5.38 -41.60 11.96
C LEU A 457 5.84 -43.00 12.39
N GLN A 458 7.16 -43.21 12.50
CA GLN A 458 7.76 -44.49 12.86
C GLN A 458 8.06 -44.61 14.37
N LYS A 459 7.87 -43.54 15.14
CA LYS A 459 7.97 -43.51 16.61
C LYS A 459 6.58 -43.69 17.20
#